data_AF-A0A558NS33-F1
#
_entry.id   AF-A0A558NS33-F1
#
_cell.length_a   1.000
_cell.length_b   1.000
_cell.length_c   1.000
_cell.angle_alpha   90.00
_cell.angle_beta   90.00
_cell.angle_gamma   90.00
#
_symmetry.space_group_name_H-M   'P 1'
#
loop_
_entity.id
_entity.type
_entity.pdbx_description
1 polymer ?
#
loop_
_entity_poly.entity_id
_entity_poly.type
_entity_poly.pdbx_seq_one_letter_code
_entity_poly.pdbx_strand_id
1 'polypeptide(L)'
;MNVRDGKNALQEIFQTQQYVDFHAMLAGLASSNVDVLCNCIGALLKANGFPYVSSNFEVGNLNVWAGHIEGKLENVLIVNLKTFECGGAYVDLLSVTYRALYLIETKFSAFCYLPQDMREREINSAISEIGLTEDLYNHILNNW
;
A
#
# COMPACT_ATOMS: atom_id res chain seq x y z
N MET A 1 15.21 -17.44 -5.41
CA MET A 1 13.85 -17.49 -5.98
C MET A 1 13.43 -16.06 -6.23
N ASN A 2 13.06 -15.70 -7.46
CA ASN A 2 12.79 -14.31 -7.86
C ASN A 2 11.65 -13.74 -7.03
N VAL A 3 12.00 -12.96 -6.01
CA VAL A 3 11.05 -12.13 -5.26
C VAL A 3 10.51 -11.14 -6.28
N ARG A 4 9.26 -11.33 -6.72
CA ARG A 4 8.54 -10.22 -7.36
C ARG A 4 8.54 -9.10 -6.32
N ASP A 5 9.32 -8.05 -6.57
CA ASP A 5 9.35 -6.87 -5.74
C ASP A 5 7.89 -6.39 -5.55
N GLY A 6 7.46 -6.21 -4.31
CA GLY A 6 6.09 -5.83 -3.98
C GLY A 6 5.66 -4.54 -4.69
N LYS A 7 6.62 -3.65 -4.96
CA LYS A 7 6.41 -2.46 -5.78
C LYS A 7 5.97 -2.81 -7.20
N ASN A 8 6.70 -3.69 -7.88
CA ASN A 8 6.37 -4.12 -9.24
C ASN A 8 5.02 -4.85 -9.30
N ALA A 9 4.70 -5.66 -8.28
CA ALA A 9 3.40 -6.32 -8.20
C ALA A 9 2.25 -5.31 -8.05
N LEU A 10 2.40 -4.30 -7.19
CA LEU A 10 1.41 -3.22 -7.05
C LEU A 10 1.26 -2.42 -8.35
N GLN A 11 2.36 -2.07 -9.02
CA GLN A 11 2.31 -1.38 -10.30
C GLN A 11 1.57 -2.19 -11.38
N GLU A 12 1.80 -3.50 -11.46
CA GLU A 12 1.07 -4.41 -12.38
C GLU A 12 -0.43 -4.42 -12.04
N ILE A 13 -0.79 -4.51 -10.76
CA ILE A 13 -2.19 -4.45 -10.27
C ILE A 13 -2.85 -3.14 -10.70
N PHE A 14 -2.19 -2.00 -10.49
CA PHE A 14 -2.73 -0.68 -10.84
C PHE A 14 -2.89 -0.49 -12.35
N GLN A 15 -1.90 -0.90 -13.14
CA GLN A 15 -1.93 -0.80 -14.60
C GLN A 15 -3.03 -1.68 -15.22
N THR A 16 -3.22 -2.88 -14.69
CA THR A 16 -4.26 -3.81 -15.14
C THR A 16 -5.64 -3.50 -14.53
N GLN A 17 -5.73 -2.48 -13.68
CA GLN A 17 -6.93 -2.11 -12.92
C GLN A 17 -7.54 -3.28 -12.14
N GLN A 18 -6.68 -4.22 -11.71
CA GLN A 18 -7.07 -5.28 -10.81
C GLN A 18 -7.23 -4.71 -9.40
N TYR A 19 -8.17 -5.26 -8.63
CA TYR A 19 -8.41 -4.92 -7.23
C TYR A 19 -8.62 -3.42 -6.96
N VAL A 20 -9.88 -3.01 -6.99
CA VAL A 20 -10.30 -1.59 -6.93
C VAL A 20 -9.87 -0.88 -5.63
N ASP A 21 -9.68 -1.64 -4.55
CA ASP A 21 -9.22 -1.12 -3.26
C ASP A 21 -8.35 -2.13 -2.51
N PHE A 22 -7.82 -1.70 -1.35
CA PHE A 22 -6.97 -2.52 -0.50
C PHE A 22 -7.65 -3.81 -0.06
N HIS A 23 -8.94 -3.79 0.31
CA HIS A 23 -9.66 -4.98 0.76
C HIS A 23 -9.87 -5.98 -0.39
N ALA A 24 -10.16 -5.50 -1.60
CA ALA A 24 -10.23 -6.32 -2.80
C ALA A 24 -8.88 -6.98 -3.10
N MET A 25 -7.77 -6.25 -2.92
CA MET A 25 -6.42 -6.80 -3.07
C MET A 25 -6.15 -7.89 -2.03
N LEU A 26 -6.51 -7.65 -0.75
CA LEU A 26 -6.38 -8.64 0.31
C LEU A 26 -7.12 -9.93 -0.05
N ALA A 27 -8.41 -9.84 -0.37
CA ALA A 27 -9.24 -11.00 -0.69
C ALA A 27 -8.75 -11.75 -1.93
N GLY A 28 -8.40 -11.01 -2.99
CA GLY A 28 -7.94 -11.57 -4.25
C GLY A 28 -6.59 -12.29 -4.15
N LEU A 29 -5.61 -11.65 -3.50
CA LEU A 29 -4.28 -12.22 -3.36
C LEU A 29 -4.20 -13.28 -2.26
N ALA A 30 -4.95 -13.15 -1.16
CA ALA A 30 -5.05 -14.22 -0.16
C ALA A 30 -5.57 -15.53 -0.76
N SER A 31 -6.47 -15.44 -1.74
CA SER A 31 -7.04 -16.61 -2.42
C SER A 31 -6.16 -17.21 -3.52
N SER A 32 -5.24 -16.42 -4.09
CA SER A 32 -4.49 -16.81 -5.28
C SER A 32 -2.98 -16.98 -5.03
N ASN A 33 -2.36 -16.04 -4.34
CA ASN A 33 -0.92 -16.03 -4.08
C ASN A 33 -0.57 -15.19 -2.85
N VAL A 34 -0.47 -15.86 -1.70
CA VAL A 34 -0.22 -15.22 -0.40
C VAL A 34 1.18 -14.61 -0.32
N ASP A 35 2.17 -15.15 -1.03
CA ASP A 35 3.51 -14.55 -1.05
C ASP A 35 3.50 -13.18 -1.73
N VAL A 36 2.74 -13.03 -2.83
CA VAL A 36 2.54 -11.73 -3.49
C VAL A 36 1.79 -10.76 -2.58
N LEU A 37 0.79 -11.24 -1.84
CA LEU A 37 0.10 -10.44 -0.83
C LEU A 37 1.08 -9.86 0.21
N CYS A 38 1.93 -10.71 0.81
CA CYS A 38 2.93 -10.28 1.78
C CYS A 38 3.88 -9.24 1.20
N ASN A 39 4.34 -9.44 -0.05
CA ASN A 39 5.23 -8.49 -0.73
C ASN A 39 4.53 -7.15 -0.99
N CYS A 40 3.28 -7.15 -1.44
CA CYS A 40 2.49 -5.93 -1.65
C CYS A 40 2.29 -5.16 -0.34
N ILE A 41 1.88 -5.83 0.75
CA ILE A 41 1.74 -5.19 2.06
C ILE A 41 3.09 -4.63 2.53
N GLY A 42 4.18 -5.36 2.32
CA GLY A 42 5.52 -4.89 2.64
C GLY A 42 5.92 -3.64 1.85
N ALA A 43 5.56 -3.54 0.58
CA ALA A 43 5.78 -2.35 -0.23
C ALA A 43 4.95 -1.15 0.25
N LEU A 44 3.68 -1.37 0.63
CA LEU A 44 2.84 -0.31 1.23
C LEU A 44 3.42 0.21 2.55
N LEU A 45 3.94 -0.68 3.40
CA LEU A 45 4.60 -0.29 4.66
C LEU A 45 5.90 0.49 4.39
N LYS A 46 6.70 0.07 3.42
CA LYS A 46 7.90 0.80 3.00
C LYS A 46 7.56 2.18 2.45
N ALA A 47 6.49 2.32 1.68
CA ALA A 47 5.98 3.63 1.23
C ALA A 47 5.58 4.54 2.41
N ASN A 48 5.21 3.97 3.56
CA ASN A 48 4.99 4.71 4.79
C ASN A 48 6.27 4.93 5.63
N GLY A 49 7.44 4.64 5.07
CA GLY A 49 8.73 4.89 5.73
C GLY A 49 9.13 3.84 6.77
N PHE A 50 8.51 2.65 6.78
CA PHE A 50 8.95 1.53 7.62
C PHE A 50 10.05 0.72 6.92
N PRO A 51 11.34 0.85 7.31
CA PRO A 51 12.44 0.17 6.62
C PRO A 51 12.46 -1.33 6.88
N TYR A 52 11.97 -1.79 8.03
CA TYR A 52 11.93 -3.19 8.41
C TYR A 52 10.50 -3.69 8.45
N VAL A 53 10.23 -4.73 7.67
CA VAL A 53 8.94 -5.40 7.59
C VAL A 53 9.17 -6.91 7.66
N SER A 54 8.34 -7.59 8.44
CA SER A 54 8.32 -9.04 8.52
C SER A 54 6.88 -9.53 8.46
N SER A 55 6.67 -10.76 8.00
CA SER A 55 5.36 -11.39 7.99
C SER A 55 5.49 -12.85 8.40
N ASN A 56 4.44 -13.34 9.06
CA ASN A 56 4.36 -14.74 9.47
C ASN A 56 2.94 -15.26 9.33
N PHE A 57 2.82 -16.58 9.33
CA PHE A 57 1.54 -17.27 9.33
C PHE A 57 1.32 -17.94 10.69
N GLU A 58 0.26 -17.56 11.37
CA GLU A 58 -0.14 -18.17 12.63
C GLU A 58 -1.64 -18.47 12.60
N VAL A 59 -1.99 -19.75 12.78
CA VAL A 59 -3.36 -20.20 13.01
C VAL A 59 -4.37 -19.67 11.95
N GLY A 60 -3.97 -19.65 10.68
CA GLY A 60 -4.82 -19.18 9.58
C GLY A 60 -4.90 -17.66 9.42
N ASN A 61 -4.11 -16.91 10.19
CA ASN A 61 -3.92 -15.48 10.01
C ASN A 61 -2.54 -15.20 9.41
N LEU A 62 -2.49 -14.22 8.53
CA LEU A 62 -1.27 -13.53 8.15
C LEU A 62 -1.07 -12.38 9.13
N ASN A 63 -0.01 -12.42 9.91
CA ASN A 63 0.40 -11.32 10.76
C ASN A 63 1.55 -10.57 10.09
N VAL A 64 1.54 -9.25 10.18
CA VAL A 64 2.55 -8.40 9.58
C VAL A 64 3.09 -7.44 10.64
N TRP A 65 4.41 -7.42 10.71
CA TRP A 65 5.16 -6.58 11.63
C TRP A 65 5.96 -5.53 10.89
N ALA A 66 5.99 -4.33 11.44
CA ALA A 66 6.76 -3.23 10.89
C ALA A 66 7.45 -2.42 11.99
N GLY A 67 8.55 -1.76 11.64
CA GLY A 67 9.25 -0.88 12.57
C GLY A 67 10.45 -0.20 11.93
N HIS A 68 11.03 0.76 12.67
CA HIS A 68 12.25 1.47 12.27
C HIS A 68 13.53 0.81 12.82
N ILE A 69 13.38 -0.23 13.64
CA ILE A 69 14.49 -0.98 14.25
C ILE A 69 14.22 -2.47 14.04
N GLU A 70 15.13 -3.18 13.37
CA GLU A 70 14.98 -4.58 12.95
C GLU A 70 14.56 -5.55 14.08
N GLY A 71 15.05 -5.31 15.31
CA GLY A 71 14.74 -6.13 16.48
C GLY A 71 13.54 -5.67 17.33
N LYS A 72 12.83 -4.61 16.93
CA LYS A 72 11.68 -4.04 17.65
C LYS A 72 10.53 -3.75 16.69
N LEU A 73 10.03 -4.80 16.04
CA LEU A 73 8.88 -4.69 15.16
C LEU A 73 7.59 -4.83 15.96
N GLU A 74 6.59 -4.04 15.62
CA GLU A 74 5.25 -4.11 16.22
C GLU A 74 4.31 -4.80 15.25
N ASN A 75 3.35 -5.58 15.76
CA ASN A 75 2.32 -6.18 14.90
C ASN A 75 1.35 -5.07 14.47
N VAL A 76 1.37 -4.75 13.18
CA VAL A 76 0.65 -3.60 12.63
C VAL A 76 -0.60 -3.99 11.85
N LEU A 77 -0.64 -5.23 11.35
CA LEU A 77 -1.73 -5.75 10.53
C LEU A 77 -1.89 -7.26 10.75
N ILE A 78 -3.14 -7.67 10.93
CA ILE A 78 -3.56 -9.08 10.98
C ILE A 78 -4.60 -9.27 9.89
N VAL A 79 -4.43 -10.28 9.03
CA VAL A 79 -5.38 -10.64 7.97
C VAL A 79 -5.83 -12.07 8.20
N ASN A 80 -7.13 -12.28 8.40
CA ASN A 80 -7.71 -13.61 8.45
C ASN A 80 -7.81 -14.16 7.03
N LEU A 81 -7.07 -15.23 6.73
CA LEU A 81 -6.99 -15.75 5.36
C LEU A 81 -8.25 -16.54 4.93
N LYS A 82 -9.20 -16.77 5.84
CA LYS A 82 -10.48 -17.44 5.54
C LYS A 82 -11.62 -16.44 5.34
N THR A 83 -11.71 -15.42 6.20
CA THR A 83 -12.76 -14.39 6.12
C THR A 83 -12.34 -13.18 5.30
N PHE A 84 -11.03 -13.05 5.02
CA PHE A 84 -10.40 -11.88 4.38
C PHE A 84 -10.58 -10.58 5.16
N GLU A 85 -11.01 -10.68 6.41
CA GLU A 85 -11.08 -9.55 7.32
C GLU A 85 -9.67 -9.17 7.76
N CYS A 86 -9.43 -7.88 7.88
CA CYS A 86 -8.19 -7.36 8.41
C CYS A 86 -8.43 -6.51 9.66
N GLY A 87 -7.45 -6.51 10.55
CA GLY A 87 -7.43 -5.74 11.78
C GLY A 87 -6.02 -5.27 12.09
N GLY A 88 -5.89 -4.43 13.11
CA GLY A 88 -4.61 -3.83 13.51
C GLY A 88 -4.59 -2.32 13.32
N ALA A 89 -3.55 -1.69 13.87
CA ALA A 89 -3.46 -0.24 13.93
C ALA A 89 -3.31 0.42 12.54
N TYR A 90 -2.78 -0.30 11.54
CA TYR A 90 -2.40 0.29 10.25
C TYR A 90 -3.36 -0.06 9.10
N VAL A 91 -4.52 -0.68 9.35
CA VAL A 91 -5.50 -0.99 8.30
C VAL A 91 -5.90 0.25 7.51
N ASP A 92 -6.26 1.32 8.20
CA ASP A 92 -6.69 2.58 7.57
C ASP A 92 -5.53 3.25 6.85
N LEU A 93 -4.34 3.27 7.46
CA LEU A 93 -3.12 3.81 6.87
C LEU A 93 -2.79 3.10 5.55
N LEU A 94 -2.79 1.77 5.53
CA LEU A 94 -2.49 0.98 4.34
C LEU A 94 -3.56 1.14 3.26
N SER A 95 -4.83 1.27 3.65
CA SER A 95 -5.94 1.53 2.73
C SER A 95 -5.78 2.89 2.04
N VAL A 96 -5.44 3.92 2.79
CA VAL A 96 -5.18 5.28 2.28
C VAL A 96 -3.92 5.29 1.40
N THR A 97 -2.86 4.62 1.82
CA THR A 97 -1.61 4.49 1.05
C THR A 97 -1.85 3.80 -0.28
N TYR A 98 -2.61 2.70 -0.30
CA TYR A 98 -2.95 1.99 -1.52
C TYR A 98 -3.63 2.92 -2.54
N ARG A 99 -4.60 3.73 -2.08
CA ARG A 99 -5.30 4.71 -2.93
C ARG A 99 -4.36 5.82 -3.42
N ALA A 100 -3.46 6.29 -2.56
CA ALA A 100 -2.47 7.28 -2.93
C ALA A 100 -1.57 6.79 -4.07
N LEU A 101 -1.02 5.58 -3.92
CA LEU A 101 -0.16 4.96 -4.93
C LEU A 101 -0.93 4.67 -6.22
N TYR A 102 -2.18 4.23 -6.12
CA TYR A 102 -3.04 4.07 -7.29
C TYR A 102 -3.18 5.39 -8.07
N LEU A 103 -3.46 6.51 -7.40
CA LEU A 103 -3.56 7.82 -8.05
C LEU A 103 -2.22 8.28 -8.66
N ILE A 104 -1.11 8.07 -7.95
CA ILE A 104 0.24 8.39 -8.44
C ILE A 104 0.52 7.66 -9.76
N GLU A 105 0.25 6.36 -9.80
CA GLU A 105 0.60 5.49 -10.94
C GLU A 105 -0.39 5.65 -12.11
N THR A 106 -1.67 5.94 -11.84
CA THR A 106 -2.72 5.95 -12.88
C THR A 106 -3.18 7.34 -13.34
N LYS A 107 -3.14 8.35 -12.46
CA LYS A 107 -3.74 9.67 -12.72
C LYS A 107 -2.70 10.79 -12.78
N PHE A 108 -1.78 10.85 -11.82
CA PHE A 108 -0.89 12.00 -11.67
C PHE A 108 0.19 12.09 -12.74
N SER A 109 0.54 10.96 -13.36
CA SER A 109 1.45 10.93 -14.53
C SER A 109 0.94 11.81 -15.68
N ALA A 110 -0.37 11.93 -15.88
CA ALA A 110 -0.96 12.80 -16.90
C ALA A 110 -0.84 14.29 -16.58
N PHE A 111 -0.67 14.65 -15.31
CA PHE A 111 -0.57 16.05 -14.86
C PHE A 111 0.83 16.65 -15.09
N CYS A 112 1.80 15.86 -15.54
CA CYS A 112 3.15 16.35 -15.83
C CYS A 112 3.19 17.41 -16.94
N TYR A 113 2.18 17.43 -17.82
CA TYR A 113 2.03 18.43 -18.89
C TYR A 113 1.37 19.73 -18.44
N LEU A 114 0.78 19.76 -17.24
CA LEU A 114 0.16 20.96 -16.70
C LEU A 114 1.22 21.93 -16.16
N PRO A 115 0.95 23.25 -16.23
CA PRO A 115 1.68 24.26 -15.45
C PRO A 115 1.71 23.90 -13.96
N GLN A 116 2.75 24.34 -13.25
CA GLN A 116 2.99 23.95 -11.86
C GLN A 116 1.82 24.26 -10.93
N ASP A 117 1.25 25.46 -11.03
CA ASP A 117 0.12 25.91 -10.23
C ASP A 117 -1.15 25.09 -10.47
N MET A 118 -1.39 24.69 -11.72
CA MET A 118 -2.50 23.81 -12.07
C MET A 118 -2.26 22.38 -11.57
N ARG A 119 -1.04 21.86 -11.73
CA ARG A 119 -0.65 20.53 -11.26
C ARG A 119 -0.83 20.40 -9.75
N GLU A 120 -0.31 21.36 -8.99
CA GLU A 120 -0.46 21.41 -7.53
C GLU A 120 -1.93 21.42 -7.12
N ARG A 121 -2.76 22.21 -7.80
CA ARG A 121 -4.21 22.25 -7.52
C ARG A 121 -4.89 20.91 -7.79
N GLU A 122 -4.62 20.28 -8.93
CA GLU A 122 -5.24 18.99 -9.31
C GLU A 122 -4.80 17.86 -8.36
N ILE A 123 -3.52 17.82 -7.99
CA ILE A 123 -3.00 16.85 -7.00
C ILE A 123 -3.66 17.09 -5.65
N ASN A 124 -3.65 18.33 -5.16
CA ASN A 124 -4.23 18.68 -3.85
C ASN A 124 -5.73 18.38 -3.77
N SER A 125 -6.47 18.63 -4.85
CA SER A 125 -7.88 18.22 -4.94
C SER A 125 -8.03 16.71 -4.83
N ALA A 126 -7.25 15.95 -5.61
CA ALA A 126 -7.36 14.49 -5.66
C ALA A 126 -6.93 13.80 -4.35
N ILE A 127 -5.89 14.29 -3.66
CA ILE A 127 -5.48 13.73 -2.37
C ILE A 127 -6.47 14.08 -1.26
N SER A 128 -7.07 15.28 -1.31
CA SER A 128 -8.10 15.69 -0.34
C SER A 128 -9.38 14.84 -0.48
N GLU A 129 -9.76 14.44 -1.70
CA GLU A 129 -10.92 13.57 -1.95
C GLU A 129 -10.78 12.18 -1.29
N ILE A 130 -9.55 11.67 -1.15
CA ILE A 130 -9.27 10.39 -0.50
C ILE A 130 -8.91 10.53 0.99
N GLY A 131 -9.02 11.74 1.56
CA GLY A 131 -8.76 12.02 2.97
C GLY A 131 -7.27 12.03 3.34
N LEU A 132 -6.39 12.33 2.40
CA LEU A 132 -4.95 12.28 2.55
C LEU A 132 -4.37 13.69 2.72
N THR A 133 -3.54 13.89 3.75
CA THR A 133 -2.89 15.18 4.00
C THR A 133 -1.68 15.38 3.10
N GLU A 134 -1.36 16.63 2.77
CA GLU A 134 -0.18 16.95 1.94
C GLU A 134 1.13 16.39 2.54
N ASP A 135 1.28 16.44 3.87
CA ASP A 135 2.44 15.87 4.57
C ASP A 135 2.55 14.36 4.35
N LEU A 136 1.43 13.63 4.49
CA LEU A 136 1.42 12.19 4.27
C LEU A 136 1.64 11.85 2.79
N TYR A 137 1.14 12.68 1.87
CA TYR A 137 1.36 12.51 0.43
C TYR A 137 2.84 12.61 0.09
N ASN A 138 3.48 13.69 0.53
CA ASN A 138 4.90 13.94 0.29
C ASN A 138 5.76 12.86 0.93
N HIS A 139 5.38 12.38 2.11
CA HIS A 139 6.04 11.24 2.76
C HIS A 139 5.94 9.96 1.92
N ILE A 140 4.75 9.62 1.43
CA ILE A 140 4.55 8.46 0.56
C ILE A 140 5.35 8.60 -0.73
N LEU A 141 5.29 9.76 -1.38
CA LEU A 141 5.97 10.03 -2.64
C LEU A 141 7.50 9.91 -2.52
N ASN A 142 8.09 10.36 -1.41
CA ASN A 142 9.53 10.28 -1.18
C ASN A 142 10.03 8.84 -0.96
N ASN A 143 9.17 7.98 -0.43
CA ASN A 143 9.51 6.59 -0.10
C ASN A 143 9.05 5.58 -1.17
N TRP A 144 8.20 6.01 -2.12
CA TRP A 144 7.70 5.19 -3.21
C TRP A 144 8.66 5.17 -4.40
#